data_AF-A0A1D6GEU4-F1
#
_entry.id   AF-A0A1D6GEU4-F1
#
_cell.length_a   1.000
_cell.length_b   1.000
_cell.length_c   1.000
_cell.angle_alpha   90.00
_cell.angle_beta   90.00
_cell.angle_gamma   90.00
#
_symmetry.space_group_name_H-M   'P 1'
#
loop_
_entity.id
_entity.type
_entity.pdbx_description
1 polymer ?
#
loop_
_entity_poly.entity_id
_entity_poly.type
_entity_poly.pdbx_seq_one_letter_code
_entity_poly.pdbx_strand_id
1 'polypeptide(L)'
;MSEEISKLNELLSSKKLIFQLIQQEAADLKSKFSTPRRSVIDDSISSEVDDIDIIPNEEMLLILSEKGYAKRMNPDTFSLQHRGTIGKSVGKMRMNDSTSDFIVCQTHDHVLYFSDKGIVYSARAYKIPECTRTATGTPLVQLLPLSDGERITSIIPVSEFGENQYLVMLTVNGYIKKVPLNAFSSIRSTGIISIQLVPGDELKWVRHCGNDDLVALASQKGRVIVNSCDKLRALGRNTRGVCAMKLKEGDMMAAMDIIPATVHKMPERCNSRLRDSSPPWLLFIAESGIGKRVPLNAFRQSNFNAVGLQGYKLPADCRLAAVFVAGLSLTEDGESDEQVVLVSQSGTVNRIKVKDISIQSRRSRGVILMRLEHAGKIQSASLISAAAAEVTED
;
A
#
# COMPACT_ATOMS: atom_id res chain seq x y z
N MET A 1 61.17 1.64 65.94
CA MET A 1 60.90 2.97 66.54
C MET A 1 61.06 4.12 65.55
N SER A 2 62.26 4.70 65.31
CA SER A 2 62.38 5.90 64.43
C SER A 2 62.04 5.63 62.96
N GLU A 3 62.43 4.48 62.41
CA GLU A 3 62.13 4.11 61.01
C GLU A 3 60.64 3.82 60.74
N GLU A 4 59.94 3.19 61.69
CA GLU A 4 58.49 2.94 61.58
C GLU A 4 57.69 4.23 61.63
N ILE A 5 58.07 5.15 62.50
CA ILE A 5 57.42 6.47 62.61
C ILE A 5 57.61 7.25 61.30
N SER A 6 58.79 7.19 60.68
CA SER A 6 59.06 7.83 59.39
C SER A 6 58.19 7.25 58.26
N LYS A 7 58.07 5.93 58.18
CA LYS A 7 57.24 5.25 57.16
C LYS A 7 55.75 5.57 57.32
N LEU A 8 55.25 5.59 58.56
CA LEU A 8 53.86 5.94 58.84
C LEU A 8 53.57 7.41 58.53
N ASN A 9 54.50 8.32 58.82
CA ASN A 9 54.36 9.74 58.46
C ASN A 9 54.41 9.96 56.94
N GLU A 10 55.27 9.23 56.22
CA GLU A 10 55.31 9.27 54.75
C GLU A 10 53.99 8.76 54.15
N LEU A 11 53.46 7.66 54.68
CA LEU A 11 52.16 7.11 54.27
C LEU A 11 51.01 8.10 54.54
N LEU A 12 50.98 8.74 55.71
CA LEU A 12 49.98 9.74 56.08
C LEU A 12 50.13 11.05 55.29
N SER A 13 51.33 11.37 54.79
CA SER A 13 51.59 12.59 54.02
C SER A 13 51.01 12.55 52.61
N SER A 14 50.73 11.37 52.06
CA SER A 14 50.31 11.20 50.67
C SER A 14 49.10 10.29 50.53
N LYS A 15 47.98 10.88 50.12
CA LYS A 15 46.73 10.16 49.80
C LYS A 15 46.94 9.03 48.78
N LYS A 16 47.92 9.17 47.87
CA LYS A 16 48.25 8.17 46.86
C LYS A 16 48.81 6.89 47.48
N LEU A 17 49.67 7.02 48.50
CA LEU A 17 50.25 5.88 49.21
C LEU A 17 49.19 5.14 50.03
N ILE A 18 48.25 5.88 50.64
CA ILE A 18 47.09 5.29 51.34
C ILE A 18 46.23 4.48 50.37
N PHE A 19 45.93 5.00 49.17
CA PHE A 19 45.16 4.23 48.18
C PHE A 19 45.90 2.99 47.68
N GLN A 20 47.22 3.05 47.53
CA GLN A 20 48.03 1.88 47.20
C GLN A 20 47.96 0.82 48.30
N LEU A 21 48.02 1.24 49.57
CA LEU A 21 47.85 0.33 50.71
C LEU A 21 46.44 -0.30 50.70
N ILE A 22 45.39 0.50 50.51
CA ILE A 22 44.00 0.00 50.43
C ILE A 22 43.85 -1.01 49.28
N GLN A 23 44.47 -0.75 48.13
CA GLN A 23 44.43 -1.68 47.00
C GLN A 23 45.18 -2.98 47.31
N GLN A 24 46.32 -2.91 48.00
CA GLN A 24 47.06 -4.09 48.47
C GLN A 24 46.24 -4.89 49.48
N GLU A 25 45.66 -4.24 50.49
CA GLU A 25 44.79 -4.88 51.49
C GLU A 25 43.55 -5.51 50.85
N ALA A 26 42.91 -4.83 49.89
CA ALA A 26 41.77 -5.37 49.16
C ALA A 26 42.15 -6.60 48.30
N ALA A 27 43.34 -6.59 47.69
CA ALA A 27 43.86 -7.73 46.95
C ALA A 27 44.18 -8.91 47.89
N ASP A 28 44.74 -8.64 49.07
CA ASP A 28 45.02 -9.63 50.11
C ASP A 28 43.73 -10.24 50.68
N LEU A 29 42.69 -9.43 50.88
CA LEU A 29 41.37 -9.92 51.28
C LEU A 29 40.73 -10.78 50.19
N LYS A 30 40.83 -10.35 48.92
CA LYS A 30 40.34 -11.13 47.79
C LYS A 30 41.06 -12.48 47.69
N SER A 31 42.38 -12.53 47.92
CA SER A 31 43.15 -13.78 47.85
C SER A 31 42.85 -14.73 49.00
N LYS A 32 42.71 -14.21 50.24
CA LYS A 32 42.42 -15.01 51.44
C LYS A 32 40.99 -15.54 51.48
N PHE A 33 40.01 -14.76 50.99
CA PHE A 33 38.58 -15.08 51.11
C PHE A 33 37.90 -15.33 49.74
N SER A 34 38.67 -15.66 48.71
CA SER A 34 38.11 -16.01 47.40
C SER A 34 37.25 -17.26 47.49
N THR A 35 35.97 -17.14 47.16
CA THR A 35 35.07 -18.28 46.98
C THR A 35 34.62 -18.30 45.51
N PRO A 36 34.58 -19.48 44.86
CA PRO A 36 34.05 -19.57 43.52
C PRO A 36 32.58 -19.14 43.52
N ARG A 37 32.17 -18.42 42.47
CA ARG A 37 30.77 -18.00 42.32
C ARG A 37 29.89 -19.25 42.28
N ARG A 38 28.95 -19.35 43.22
CA ARG A 38 28.03 -20.50 43.33
C ARG A 38 26.84 -20.40 42.38
N SER A 39 26.45 -19.19 42.00
CA SER A 39 25.40 -18.93 41.03
C SER A 39 25.96 -18.80 39.62
N VAL A 40 25.29 -19.41 38.66
CA VAL A 40 25.51 -19.18 37.23
C VAL A 40 24.45 -18.17 36.79
N ILE A 41 24.88 -17.10 36.12
CA ILE A 41 23.95 -16.26 35.37
C ILE A 41 23.80 -16.97 34.03
N ASP A 42 22.62 -17.51 33.81
CA ASP A 42 22.32 -18.24 32.59
C ASP A 42 21.75 -17.26 31.55
N ASP A 43 22.64 -16.71 30.73
CA ASP A 43 22.27 -15.83 29.61
C ASP A 43 21.57 -16.61 28.48
N SER A 44 21.45 -17.94 28.56
CA SER A 44 20.72 -18.73 27.57
C SER A 44 19.20 -18.68 27.72
N ILE A 45 18.70 -18.17 28.86
CA ILE A 45 17.25 -18.03 29.16
C ILE A 45 16.76 -16.60 28.90
N SER A 46 17.59 -15.69 28.38
CA SER A 46 17.01 -14.61 27.60
C SER A 46 16.40 -15.27 26.38
N SER A 47 15.09 -15.55 26.46
CA SER A 47 14.26 -15.47 25.27
C SER A 47 14.70 -14.17 24.62
N GLU A 48 15.42 -14.22 23.51
CA GLU A 48 15.83 -13.03 22.77
C GLU A 48 14.51 -12.31 22.49
N VAL A 49 14.18 -11.31 23.33
CA VAL A 49 12.93 -10.59 23.22
C VAL A 49 13.07 -9.83 21.92
N ASP A 50 12.38 -10.30 20.89
CA ASP A 50 12.40 -9.63 19.62
C ASP A 50 11.73 -8.27 19.80
N ASP A 51 12.18 -7.25 19.06
CA ASP A 51 11.58 -5.91 19.12
C ASP A 51 10.04 -5.96 18.94
N ILE A 52 9.54 -6.97 18.21
CA ILE A 52 8.11 -7.19 17.98
C ILE A 52 7.33 -7.57 19.24
N ASP A 53 7.95 -8.25 20.21
CA ASP A 53 7.29 -8.71 21.44
C ASP A 53 6.98 -7.54 22.39
N ILE A 54 7.71 -6.43 22.24
CA ILE A 54 7.53 -5.20 23.01
C ILE A 54 6.47 -4.29 22.36
N ILE A 55 6.23 -4.45 21.05
CA ILE A 55 5.34 -3.58 20.29
C ILE A 55 3.93 -4.18 20.29
N PRO A 56 2.91 -3.46 20.77
CA PRO A 56 1.54 -3.97 20.74
C PRO A 56 1.03 -4.10 19.30
N ASN A 57 0.22 -5.14 19.07
CA ASN A 57 -0.45 -5.33 17.79
C ASN A 57 -1.73 -4.49 17.72
N GLU A 58 -1.64 -3.31 17.13
CA GLU A 58 -2.73 -2.31 17.09
C GLU A 58 -3.06 -1.93 15.64
N GLU A 59 -4.28 -1.47 15.40
CA GLU A 59 -4.69 -0.95 14.10
C GLU A 59 -4.01 0.40 13.81
N MET A 60 -3.48 0.56 12.60
CA MET A 60 -2.82 1.78 12.16
C MET A 60 -3.22 2.18 10.75
N LEU A 61 -3.16 3.49 10.50
CA LEU A 61 -3.32 4.06 9.17
C LEU A 61 -1.96 4.31 8.55
N LEU A 62 -1.65 3.59 7.47
CA LEU A 62 -0.50 3.83 6.62
C LEU A 62 -0.88 4.82 5.52
N ILE A 63 -0.05 5.84 5.36
CA ILE A 63 -0.20 6.87 4.34
C ILE A 63 1.03 6.88 3.45
N LEU A 64 0.78 6.84 2.13
CA LEU A 64 1.79 7.01 1.12
C LEU A 64 1.56 8.30 0.31
N SER A 65 2.66 8.97 0.03
CA SER A 65 2.79 10.10 -0.89
C SER A 65 3.18 9.62 -2.29
N GLU A 66 2.74 10.31 -3.35
CA GLU A 66 3.22 10.07 -4.72
C GLU A 66 4.75 10.22 -4.87
N LYS A 67 5.39 11.07 -4.04
CA LYS A 67 6.85 11.24 -3.99
C LYS A 67 7.56 10.15 -3.19
N GLY A 68 6.84 9.13 -2.71
CA GLY A 68 7.41 8.01 -2.00
C GLY A 68 7.74 8.30 -0.54
N TYR A 69 6.99 9.20 0.12
CA TYR A 69 7.05 9.34 1.58
C TYR A 69 6.00 8.45 2.24
N ALA A 70 6.41 7.70 3.25
CA ALA A 70 5.53 6.84 4.04
C ALA A 70 5.48 7.32 5.50
N LYS A 71 4.29 7.26 6.08
CA LYS A 71 4.10 7.47 7.53
C LYS A 71 2.96 6.63 8.06
N ARG A 72 3.05 6.22 9.33
CA ARG A 72 1.92 5.65 10.06
C ARG A 72 1.30 6.67 11.01
N MET A 73 0.00 6.54 11.22
CA MET A 73 -0.77 7.35 12.17
C MET A 73 -1.78 6.48 12.89
N ASN A 74 -2.09 6.82 14.13
CA ASN A 74 -3.19 6.20 14.85
C ASN A 74 -4.54 6.55 14.15
N PRO A 75 -5.43 5.58 13.88
CA PRO A 75 -6.75 5.82 13.29
C PRO A 75 -7.57 6.88 14.05
N ASP A 76 -7.49 6.90 15.38
CA ASP A 76 -8.21 7.82 16.28
C ASP A 76 -7.82 9.29 16.09
N THR A 77 -6.67 9.55 15.45
CA THR A 77 -6.26 10.91 15.07
C THR A 77 -7.33 11.59 14.19
N PHE A 78 -8.11 10.79 13.47
CA PHE A 78 -9.30 11.25 12.75
C PHE A 78 -10.53 11.07 13.63
N SER A 79 -10.83 12.07 14.45
CA SER A 79 -12.08 12.10 15.23
C SER A 79 -13.29 11.79 14.34
N LEU A 80 -14.18 10.91 14.81
CA LEU A 80 -15.50 10.68 14.21
C LEU A 80 -16.18 12.03 13.95
N GLN A 81 -16.56 12.28 12.69
CA GLN A 81 -17.32 13.47 12.31
C GLN A 81 -18.69 13.04 11.80
N HIS A 82 -19.72 13.81 12.16
CA HIS A 82 -21.07 13.58 11.67
C HIS A 82 -21.13 13.75 10.14
N ARG A 83 -22.01 12.96 9.51
CA ARG A 83 -22.24 12.97 8.06
C ARG A 83 -22.51 14.40 7.55
N GLY A 84 -21.88 14.76 6.44
CA GLY A 84 -22.09 16.08 5.79
C GLY A 84 -21.17 17.20 6.25
N THR A 85 -20.21 16.94 7.14
CA THR A 85 -19.18 17.90 7.52
C THR A 85 -17.99 17.88 6.54
N ILE A 86 -17.34 19.04 6.35
CA ILE A 86 -16.09 19.12 5.60
C ILE A 86 -15.02 18.40 6.43
N GLY A 87 -14.54 17.26 5.92
CA GLY A 87 -13.55 16.42 6.60
C GLY A 87 -12.31 17.21 7.05
N LYS A 88 -11.73 16.85 8.19
CA LYS A 88 -10.42 17.39 8.62
C LYS A 88 -9.36 17.06 7.57
N SER A 89 -8.87 18.08 6.84
CA SER A 89 -7.82 17.96 5.81
C SER A 89 -6.59 17.23 6.36
N VAL A 90 -5.90 16.38 5.60
CA VAL A 90 -4.68 15.64 6.03
C VAL A 90 -3.45 16.55 5.94
N GLY A 91 -3.43 17.63 6.73
CA GLY A 91 -2.30 18.56 6.80
C GLY A 91 -1.95 19.24 5.47
N LYS A 92 -0.96 20.13 5.50
CA LYS A 92 -0.37 20.66 4.26
C LYS A 92 0.87 19.80 3.96
N MET A 93 0.74 18.80 3.10
CA MET A 93 1.90 18.23 2.43
C MET A 93 2.59 19.34 1.61
N ARG A 94 3.90 19.22 1.37
CA ARG A 94 4.64 20.23 0.60
C ARG A 94 3.93 20.47 -0.74
N MET A 95 3.93 21.73 -1.20
CA MET A 95 3.37 22.11 -2.51
C MET A 95 3.82 21.07 -3.56
N ASN A 96 2.85 20.46 -4.25
CA ASN A 96 3.00 19.43 -5.28
C ASN A 96 3.17 17.97 -4.81
N ASP A 97 2.68 17.59 -3.62
CA ASP A 97 2.69 16.19 -3.17
C ASP A 97 1.28 15.77 -2.73
N SER A 98 0.60 14.97 -3.57
CA SER A 98 -0.69 14.36 -3.26
C SER A 98 -0.51 13.07 -2.47
N THR A 99 -1.42 12.85 -1.52
CA THR A 99 -1.56 11.56 -0.84
C THR A 99 -2.13 10.55 -1.82
N SER A 100 -1.42 9.45 -2.09
CA SER A 100 -1.85 8.46 -3.08
C SER A 100 -2.90 7.52 -2.51
N ASP A 101 -2.62 6.93 -1.34
CA ASP A 101 -3.41 5.85 -0.75
C ASP A 101 -3.41 5.90 0.78
N PHE A 102 -4.58 5.58 1.36
CA PHE A 102 -4.75 5.29 2.78
C PHE A 102 -4.94 3.79 2.92
N ILE A 103 -4.09 3.15 3.71
CA ILE A 103 -4.12 1.71 3.92
C ILE A 103 -4.29 1.49 5.41
N VAL A 104 -5.34 0.76 5.78
CA VAL A 104 -5.54 0.29 7.16
C VAL A 104 -4.85 -1.06 7.28
N CYS A 105 -3.99 -1.20 8.29
CA CYS A 105 -3.31 -2.46 8.60
C CYS A 105 -2.95 -2.51 10.09
N GLN A 106 -2.56 -3.68 10.57
CA GLN A 106 -2.06 -3.84 11.94
C GLN A 106 -0.56 -3.56 12.02
N THR A 107 -0.05 -3.18 13.20
CA THR A 107 1.38 -2.88 13.41
C THR A 107 2.27 -4.09 13.12
N HIS A 108 1.78 -5.32 13.37
CA HIS A 108 2.54 -6.55 13.12
C HIS A 108 2.47 -7.03 11.67
N ASP A 109 1.59 -6.47 10.84
CA ASP A 109 1.42 -6.90 9.45
C ASP A 109 2.71 -6.76 8.63
N HIS A 110 2.87 -7.64 7.64
CA HIS A 110 3.87 -7.47 6.60
C HIS A 110 3.37 -6.50 5.55
N VAL A 111 4.12 -5.43 5.31
CA VAL A 111 3.85 -4.50 4.21
C VAL A 111 4.73 -4.88 3.03
N LEU A 112 4.10 -5.31 1.93
CA LEU A 112 4.78 -5.67 0.69
C LEU A 112 4.85 -4.45 -0.24
N TYR A 113 6.06 -4.09 -0.66
CA TYR A 113 6.33 -2.95 -1.54
C TYR A 113 6.78 -3.45 -2.91
N PHE A 114 5.97 -3.22 -3.93
CA PHE A 114 6.26 -3.62 -5.30
C PHE A 114 6.84 -2.46 -6.08
N SER A 115 7.98 -2.67 -6.74
CA SER A 115 8.61 -1.66 -7.58
C SER A 115 8.24 -1.76 -9.05
N ASP A 116 8.47 -0.67 -9.78
CA ASP A 116 8.33 -0.60 -11.23
C ASP A 116 9.25 -1.58 -11.97
N LYS A 117 10.40 -1.93 -11.37
CA LYS A 117 11.35 -2.95 -11.85
C LYS A 117 10.92 -4.40 -11.58
N GLY A 118 9.75 -4.62 -10.96
CA GLY A 118 9.24 -5.98 -10.69
C GLY A 118 9.97 -6.68 -9.54
N ILE A 119 10.51 -5.91 -8.60
CA ILE A 119 11.06 -6.40 -7.34
C ILE A 119 10.03 -6.15 -6.24
N VAL A 120 9.96 -7.06 -5.26
CA VAL A 120 9.16 -6.87 -4.05
C VAL A 120 10.06 -6.86 -2.82
N TYR A 121 9.82 -5.89 -1.96
CA TYR A 121 10.43 -5.75 -0.65
C TYR A 121 9.37 -5.99 0.44
N SER A 122 9.79 -6.36 1.64
CA SER A 122 8.90 -6.53 2.79
C SER A 122 9.49 -5.82 4.00
N ALA A 123 8.64 -5.06 4.70
CA ALA A 123 8.94 -4.54 6.02
C ALA A 123 7.70 -4.67 6.91
N ARG A 124 7.92 -4.88 8.21
CA ARG A 124 6.82 -4.85 9.18
C ARG A 124 6.23 -3.45 9.27
N ALA A 125 4.92 -3.33 9.46
CA ALA A 125 4.24 -2.04 9.50
C ALA A 125 4.77 -1.12 10.63
N TYR A 126 5.11 -1.67 11.80
CA TYR A 126 5.68 -0.89 12.91
C TYR A 126 7.02 -0.20 12.60
N LYS A 127 7.79 -0.68 11.59
CA LYS A 127 9.06 -0.05 11.19
C LYS A 127 8.84 1.30 10.48
N ILE A 128 7.62 1.57 10.03
CA ILE A 128 7.25 2.84 9.44
C ILE A 128 7.08 3.84 10.59
N PRO A 129 7.68 5.04 10.51
CA PRO A 129 7.66 5.97 11.61
C PRO A 129 6.29 6.57 11.83
N GLU A 130 5.92 6.68 13.10
CA GLU A 130 4.71 7.37 13.52
C GLU A 130 4.89 8.86 13.37
N CYS A 131 3.93 9.52 12.73
CA CYS A 131 4.01 10.93 12.43
C CYS A 131 2.66 11.61 12.66
N THR A 132 2.71 12.91 12.96
CA THR A 132 1.49 13.72 13.03
C THR A 132 0.88 13.91 11.64
N ARG A 133 -0.41 14.29 11.62
CA ARG A 133 -1.17 14.56 10.39
C ARG A 133 -0.48 15.54 9.44
N THR A 134 0.20 16.56 9.97
CA THR A 134 0.88 17.61 9.19
C THR A 134 2.30 17.25 8.75
N ALA A 135 2.93 16.24 9.37
CA ALA A 135 4.28 15.83 9.01
C ALA A 135 4.30 15.09 7.66
N THR A 136 5.40 15.21 6.91
CA THR A 136 5.54 14.59 5.58
C THR A 136 5.82 13.08 5.65
N GLY A 137 6.35 12.58 6.78
CA GLY A 137 6.81 11.21 6.88
C GLY A 137 8.24 11.02 6.39
N THR A 138 8.63 9.75 6.24
CA THR A 138 10.00 9.33 5.88
C THR A 138 10.03 8.81 4.45
N PRO A 139 11.04 9.16 3.65
CA PRO A 139 11.22 8.61 2.30
C PRO A 139 11.35 7.08 2.31
N LEU A 140 10.67 6.39 1.41
CA LEU A 140 10.76 4.94 1.25
C LEU A 140 12.18 4.45 0.95
N VAL A 141 12.99 5.27 0.26
CA VAL A 141 14.41 4.99 -0.01
C VAL A 141 15.26 4.86 1.27
N GLN A 142 14.79 5.40 2.40
CA GLN A 142 15.47 5.24 3.70
C GLN A 142 15.00 3.97 4.44
N LEU A 143 13.78 3.49 4.13
CA LEU A 143 13.19 2.31 4.76
C LEU A 143 13.51 1.03 4.00
N LEU A 144 13.75 1.13 2.69
CA LEU A 144 13.93 0.01 1.76
C LEU A 144 15.21 0.22 0.93
N PRO A 145 15.99 -0.84 0.65
CA PRO A 145 17.19 -0.75 -0.17
C PRO A 145 16.85 -0.70 -1.67
N LEU A 146 16.23 0.41 -2.10
CA LEU A 146 15.83 0.62 -3.49
C LEU A 146 17.06 0.94 -4.36
N SER A 147 17.06 0.42 -5.59
CA SER A 147 18.08 0.77 -6.58
C SER A 147 17.87 2.19 -7.10
N ASP A 148 18.90 2.80 -7.69
CA ASP A 148 18.76 4.13 -8.30
C ASP A 148 17.66 4.15 -9.40
N GLY A 149 16.84 5.19 -9.35
CA GLY A 149 15.66 5.37 -10.21
C GLY A 149 14.52 4.36 -10.03
N GLU A 150 14.60 3.42 -9.08
CA GLU A 150 13.52 2.48 -8.78
C GLU A 150 12.39 3.14 -7.96
N ARG A 151 11.14 2.90 -8.33
CA ARG A 151 9.97 3.50 -7.67
C ARG A 151 8.99 2.44 -7.22
N ILE A 152 8.37 2.65 -6.07
CA ILE A 152 7.28 1.78 -5.59
C ILE A 152 5.99 2.14 -6.31
N THR A 153 5.34 1.12 -6.88
CA THR A 153 4.11 1.25 -7.67
C THR A 153 2.88 0.68 -6.97
N SER A 154 3.05 -0.24 -6.03
CA SER A 154 1.93 -0.77 -5.22
C SER A 154 2.41 -1.20 -3.84
N ILE A 155 1.57 -0.99 -2.84
CA ILE A 155 1.79 -1.42 -1.46
C ILE A 155 0.63 -2.31 -1.04
N ILE A 156 0.93 -3.50 -0.51
CA ILE A 156 -0.08 -4.47 -0.07
C ILE A 156 0.24 -4.90 1.37
N PRO A 157 -0.58 -4.53 2.38
CA PRO A 157 -0.46 -5.09 3.71
C PRO A 157 -0.95 -6.55 3.70
N VAL A 158 -0.27 -7.40 4.47
CA VAL A 158 -0.55 -8.83 4.58
C VAL A 158 -0.37 -9.23 6.04
N SER A 159 -1.47 -9.54 6.72
CA SER A 159 -1.43 -10.08 8.08
C SER A 159 -0.94 -11.52 8.08
N GLU A 160 -1.47 -12.33 7.17
CA GLU A 160 -1.15 -13.76 7.07
C GLU A 160 -0.96 -14.20 5.62
N PHE A 161 0.01 -15.10 5.41
CA PHE A 161 0.29 -15.69 4.10
C PHE A 161 -0.57 -16.94 3.88
N GLY A 162 -1.88 -16.75 3.79
CA GLY A 162 -2.85 -17.83 3.65
C GLY A 162 -2.75 -18.61 2.33
N GLU A 163 -3.19 -19.87 2.38
CA GLU A 163 -3.45 -20.67 1.19
C GLU A 163 -4.68 -20.11 0.43
N ASN A 164 -4.75 -20.32 -0.88
CA ASN A 164 -5.83 -19.81 -1.75
C ASN A 164 -5.97 -18.28 -1.86
N GLN A 165 -4.98 -17.53 -1.38
CA GLN A 165 -4.85 -16.10 -1.65
C GLN A 165 -3.79 -15.84 -2.74
N TYR A 166 -4.04 -14.86 -3.59
CA TYR A 166 -3.19 -14.57 -4.73
C TYR A 166 -2.94 -13.07 -4.88
N LEU A 167 -1.83 -12.74 -5.50
CA LEU A 167 -1.55 -11.41 -6.02
C LEU A 167 -1.64 -11.45 -7.54
N VAL A 168 -2.45 -10.55 -8.10
CA VAL A 168 -2.51 -10.28 -9.54
C VAL A 168 -1.65 -9.06 -9.82
N MET A 169 -0.75 -9.19 -10.77
CA MET A 169 0.19 -8.18 -11.20
C MET A 169 -0.09 -7.82 -12.65
N LEU A 170 -0.08 -6.53 -12.99
CA LEU A 170 -0.25 -6.04 -14.35
C LEU A 170 0.86 -5.03 -14.70
N THR A 171 1.48 -5.24 -15.85
CA THR A 171 2.47 -4.34 -16.42
C THR A 171 1.85 -3.32 -17.37
N VAL A 172 2.58 -2.25 -17.67
CA VAL A 172 2.15 -1.18 -18.58
C VAL A 172 1.90 -1.72 -20.00
N ASN A 173 2.74 -2.65 -20.47
CA ASN A 173 2.60 -3.27 -21.79
C ASN A 173 1.55 -4.41 -21.84
N GLY A 174 0.83 -4.64 -20.74
CA GLY A 174 -0.31 -5.56 -20.73
C GLY A 174 0.02 -7.02 -20.47
N TYR A 175 1.12 -7.32 -19.76
CA TYR A 175 1.33 -8.65 -19.19
C TYR A 175 0.66 -8.75 -17.82
N ILE A 176 -0.12 -9.81 -17.62
CA ILE A 176 -0.80 -10.10 -16.35
C ILE A 176 -0.27 -11.41 -15.77
N LYS A 177 -0.15 -11.46 -14.44
CA LYS A 177 0.29 -12.66 -13.73
C LYS A 177 -0.43 -12.81 -12.40
N LYS A 178 -0.89 -14.03 -12.12
CA LYS A 178 -1.40 -14.44 -10.81
C LYS A 178 -0.34 -15.26 -10.08
N VAL A 179 0.05 -14.87 -8.87
CA VAL A 179 1.05 -15.56 -8.04
C VAL A 179 0.44 -15.87 -6.67
N PRO A 180 0.61 -17.09 -6.12
CA PRO A 180 0.18 -17.38 -4.76
C PRO A 180 0.82 -16.44 -3.73
N LEU A 181 0.04 -15.98 -2.76
CA LEU A 181 0.51 -15.05 -1.73
C LEU A 181 1.64 -15.64 -0.90
N ASN A 182 1.57 -16.95 -0.59
CA ASN A 182 2.63 -17.68 0.12
C ASN A 182 3.99 -17.66 -0.61
N ALA A 183 4.05 -17.35 -1.90
CA ALA A 183 5.34 -17.16 -2.59
C ALA A 183 6.13 -15.95 -2.08
N PHE A 184 5.51 -15.10 -1.25
CA PHE A 184 6.04 -13.87 -0.66
C PHE A 184 6.20 -13.94 0.86
N SER A 185 6.02 -15.12 1.48
CA SER A 185 6.12 -15.29 2.94
C SER A 185 7.52 -15.03 3.50
N SER A 186 8.56 -15.30 2.70
CA SER A 186 9.96 -15.05 3.06
C SER A 186 10.62 -14.16 2.01
N ILE A 187 10.69 -12.86 2.32
CA ILE A 187 11.37 -11.85 1.50
C ILE A 187 12.63 -11.40 2.26
N ARG A 188 13.78 -11.45 1.58
CA ARG A 188 15.05 -10.95 2.10
C ARG A 188 15.06 -9.42 2.09
N SER A 189 15.91 -8.79 2.90
CA SER A 189 16.05 -7.32 2.94
C SER A 189 16.33 -6.71 1.57
N THR A 190 17.14 -7.37 0.73
CA THR A 190 17.45 -6.97 -0.65
C THR A 190 16.27 -7.06 -1.62
N GLY A 191 15.11 -7.53 -1.16
CA GLY A 191 13.97 -7.84 -2.00
C GLY A 191 14.15 -9.14 -2.80
N ILE A 192 13.07 -9.55 -3.45
CA ILE A 192 13.04 -10.70 -4.37
C ILE A 192 12.30 -10.33 -5.65
N ILE A 193 12.57 -11.05 -6.75
CA ILE A 193 11.81 -10.87 -8.00
C ILE A 193 10.34 -11.22 -7.74
N SER A 194 9.44 -10.31 -8.11
CA SER A 194 7.99 -10.51 -8.10
C SER A 194 7.48 -10.88 -9.50
N ILE A 195 8.04 -10.27 -10.55
CA ILE A 195 7.74 -10.53 -11.96
C ILE A 195 8.94 -10.30 -12.86
N GLN A 196 9.11 -11.17 -13.86
CA GLN A 196 10.13 -10.97 -14.89
C GLN A 196 9.58 -10.02 -15.95
N LEU A 197 10.12 -8.80 -16.02
CA LEU A 197 9.71 -7.80 -16.99
C LEU A 197 10.37 -8.01 -18.35
N VAL A 198 9.66 -7.60 -19.39
CA VAL A 198 10.22 -7.44 -20.75
C VAL A 198 11.01 -6.13 -20.78
N PRO A 199 12.11 -6.02 -21.55
CA PRO A 199 12.84 -4.76 -21.68
C PRO A 199 11.90 -3.58 -22.05
N GLY A 200 11.96 -2.51 -21.27
CA GLY A 200 11.12 -1.32 -21.45
C GLY A 200 9.68 -1.44 -20.92
N ASP A 201 9.35 -2.52 -20.22
CA ASP A 201 8.08 -2.67 -19.49
C ASP A 201 8.27 -2.36 -18.00
N GLU A 202 7.18 -2.00 -17.33
CA GLU A 202 7.17 -1.62 -15.91
C GLU A 202 5.97 -2.26 -15.20
N LEU A 203 6.17 -2.74 -13.97
CA LEU A 203 5.09 -3.21 -13.11
C LEU A 203 4.37 -2.02 -12.49
N LYS A 204 3.06 -1.87 -12.76
CA LYS A 204 2.30 -0.70 -12.29
C LYS A 204 1.18 -1.02 -11.32
N TRP A 205 0.52 -2.17 -11.45
CA TRP A 205 -0.58 -2.54 -10.54
C TRP A 205 -0.35 -3.90 -9.93
N VAL A 206 -0.51 -3.97 -8.61
CA VAL A 206 -0.62 -5.22 -7.85
C VAL A 206 -1.89 -5.16 -7.02
N ARG A 207 -2.69 -6.23 -7.05
CA ARG A 207 -3.92 -6.35 -6.26
C ARG A 207 -4.01 -7.73 -5.64
N HIS A 208 -4.53 -7.79 -4.42
CA HIS A 208 -4.92 -9.05 -3.78
C HIS A 208 -6.20 -9.58 -4.42
N CYS A 209 -6.30 -10.89 -4.63
CA CYS A 209 -7.53 -11.54 -5.06
C CYS A 209 -7.67 -12.96 -4.50
N GLY A 210 -8.92 -13.40 -4.35
CA GLY A 210 -9.32 -14.79 -4.26
C GLY A 210 -9.52 -15.44 -5.65
N ASN A 211 -9.94 -16.70 -5.65
CA ASN A 211 -10.23 -17.43 -6.90
C ASN A 211 -11.52 -16.96 -7.57
N ASP A 212 -12.56 -16.67 -6.79
CA ASP A 212 -13.89 -16.33 -7.28
C ASP A 212 -14.06 -14.84 -7.66
N ASP A 213 -13.04 -14.05 -7.39
CA ASP A 213 -13.02 -12.64 -7.75
C ASP A 213 -12.90 -12.45 -9.26
N LEU A 214 -13.34 -11.29 -9.73
CA LEU A 214 -13.11 -10.87 -11.12
C LEU A 214 -12.00 -9.83 -11.15
N VAL A 215 -11.26 -9.81 -12.24
CA VAL A 215 -10.32 -8.75 -12.57
C VAL A 215 -10.89 -7.90 -13.69
N ALA A 216 -10.92 -6.59 -13.48
CA ALA A 216 -11.24 -5.58 -14.47
C ALA A 216 -9.95 -4.91 -14.95
N LEU A 217 -9.76 -4.88 -16.26
CA LEU A 217 -8.59 -4.33 -16.94
C LEU A 217 -9.03 -3.27 -17.93
N ALA A 218 -8.34 -2.14 -17.96
CA ALA A 218 -8.62 -1.07 -18.93
C ALA A 218 -7.34 -0.60 -19.64
N SER A 219 -7.43 -0.36 -20.95
CA SER A 219 -6.39 0.32 -21.73
C SER A 219 -6.61 1.83 -21.78
N GLN A 220 -5.57 2.58 -22.14
CA GLN A 220 -5.62 4.03 -22.31
C GLN A 220 -6.61 4.45 -23.41
N LYS A 221 -6.82 3.63 -24.45
CA LYS A 221 -7.83 3.88 -25.49
C LYS A 221 -9.26 3.42 -25.12
N GLY A 222 -9.50 3.07 -23.85
CA GLY A 222 -10.83 2.77 -23.32
C GLY A 222 -11.38 1.40 -23.68
N ARG A 223 -10.51 0.43 -23.98
CA ARG A 223 -10.88 -1.00 -24.07
C ARG A 223 -10.87 -1.63 -22.70
N VAL A 224 -11.83 -2.50 -22.44
CA VAL A 224 -12.02 -3.14 -21.13
C VAL A 224 -12.14 -4.65 -21.30
N ILE A 225 -11.43 -5.38 -20.46
CA ILE A 225 -11.62 -6.81 -20.23
C ILE A 225 -12.05 -6.98 -18.79
N VAL A 226 -13.12 -7.74 -18.58
CA VAL A 226 -13.49 -8.25 -17.26
C VAL A 226 -13.50 -9.77 -17.38
N ASN A 227 -12.88 -10.47 -16.44
CA ASN A 227 -12.88 -11.93 -16.40
C ASN A 227 -12.62 -12.43 -14.97
N SER A 228 -12.90 -13.70 -14.71
CA SER A 228 -12.58 -14.32 -13.42
C SER A 228 -11.07 -14.49 -13.24
N CYS A 229 -10.60 -14.25 -12.01
CA CYS A 229 -9.23 -14.51 -11.57
C CYS A 229 -8.87 -16.00 -11.65
N ASP A 230 -9.84 -16.91 -11.58
CA ASP A 230 -9.63 -18.35 -11.76
C ASP A 230 -9.11 -18.70 -13.18
N LYS A 231 -9.53 -17.95 -14.21
CA LYS A 231 -9.03 -18.14 -15.57
C LYS A 231 -7.55 -17.82 -15.74
N LEU A 232 -6.95 -17.09 -14.79
CA LEU A 232 -5.50 -16.90 -14.73
C LEU A 232 -4.88 -18.07 -13.97
N ARG A 233 -4.02 -18.83 -14.63
CA ARG A 233 -3.23 -19.86 -13.95
C ARG A 233 -2.28 -19.21 -12.94
N ALA A 234 -2.20 -19.79 -11.74
CA ALA A 234 -1.17 -19.42 -10.77
C ALA A 234 0.22 -19.81 -11.28
N LEU A 235 1.14 -18.85 -11.33
CA LEU A 235 2.50 -19.01 -11.83
C LEU A 235 3.53 -18.65 -10.75
N GLY A 236 4.76 -19.11 -10.94
CA GLY A 236 5.89 -18.74 -10.08
C GLY A 236 6.32 -17.28 -10.25
N ARG A 237 7.02 -16.75 -9.24
CA ARG A 237 7.56 -15.38 -9.23
C ARG A 237 8.48 -15.07 -10.41
N ASN A 238 9.42 -15.96 -10.74
CA ASN A 238 10.40 -15.76 -11.81
C ASN A 238 9.84 -16.05 -13.22
N THR A 239 8.61 -15.63 -13.48
CA THR A 239 7.95 -15.76 -14.78
C THR A 239 7.37 -14.43 -15.22
N ARG A 240 7.25 -14.25 -16.53
CA ARG A 240 6.69 -13.04 -17.15
C ARG A 240 5.17 -12.93 -17.02
N GLY A 241 4.47 -14.05 -16.91
CA GLY A 241 3.01 -14.09 -17.02
C GLY A 241 2.52 -14.18 -18.47
N VAL A 242 1.24 -13.86 -18.68
CA VAL A 242 0.53 -14.01 -19.96
C VAL A 242 0.05 -12.66 -20.49
N CYS A 243 -0.25 -12.58 -21.79
CA CYS A 243 -0.82 -11.37 -22.38
C CYS A 243 -2.25 -11.16 -21.85
N ALA A 244 -2.48 -10.03 -21.17
CA ALA A 244 -3.77 -9.66 -20.60
C ALA A 244 -4.72 -9.18 -21.69
N MET A 245 -4.26 -8.25 -22.54
CA MET A 245 -5.02 -7.59 -23.59
C MET A 245 -4.16 -7.43 -24.85
N LYS A 246 -4.75 -7.70 -26.02
CA LYS A 246 -4.15 -7.34 -27.32
C LYS A 246 -4.27 -5.84 -27.54
N LEU A 247 -3.26 -5.11 -27.11
CA LEU A 247 -3.14 -3.66 -27.28
C LEU A 247 -2.85 -3.32 -28.74
N LYS A 248 -3.45 -2.22 -29.21
CA LYS A 248 -3.12 -1.65 -30.53
C LYS A 248 -1.82 -0.85 -30.42
N GLU A 249 -1.24 -0.52 -31.56
CA GLU A 249 -0.04 0.34 -31.61
C GLU A 249 -0.25 1.66 -30.84
N GLY A 250 0.71 1.99 -29.99
CA GLY A 250 0.66 3.16 -29.10
C GLY A 250 -0.42 3.13 -28.02
N ASP A 251 -1.01 1.97 -27.74
CA ASP A 251 -1.93 1.75 -26.60
C ASP A 251 -1.18 1.06 -25.46
N MET A 252 -1.58 1.36 -24.22
CA MET A 252 -0.99 0.83 -22.99
C MET A 252 -2.11 0.52 -22.00
N MET A 253 -1.80 -0.22 -20.96
CA MET A 253 -2.71 -0.37 -19.84
C MET A 253 -2.89 0.96 -19.09
N ALA A 254 -4.10 1.20 -18.59
CA ALA A 254 -4.48 2.37 -17.81
C ALA A 254 -4.92 2.03 -16.39
N ALA A 255 -5.45 0.82 -16.17
CA ALA A 255 -5.89 0.39 -14.85
C ALA A 255 -6.04 -1.13 -14.75
N MET A 256 -5.90 -1.62 -13.51
CA MET A 256 -6.35 -2.93 -13.05
C MET A 256 -7.04 -2.75 -11.71
N ASP A 257 -8.17 -3.42 -11.53
CA ASP A 257 -8.82 -3.49 -10.23
C ASP A 257 -9.56 -4.82 -10.05
N ILE A 258 -9.82 -5.18 -8.80
CA ILE A 258 -10.46 -6.45 -8.43
C ILE A 258 -11.91 -6.19 -8.02
N ILE A 259 -12.80 -7.07 -8.44
CA ILE A 259 -14.22 -7.06 -8.10
C ILE A 259 -14.48 -8.29 -7.23
N PRO A 260 -14.68 -8.11 -5.92
CA PRO A 260 -14.89 -9.19 -4.98
C PRO A 260 -16.11 -10.06 -5.33
N ALA A 261 -15.99 -11.37 -5.10
CA ALA A 261 -17.07 -12.34 -5.30
C ALA A 261 -18.36 -12.03 -4.53
N THR A 262 -18.23 -11.41 -3.36
CA THR A 262 -19.36 -11.03 -2.50
C THR A 262 -20.27 -9.97 -3.13
N VAL A 263 -19.72 -9.13 -4.01
CA VAL A 263 -20.44 -7.98 -4.57
C VAL A 263 -20.95 -8.26 -6.00
N HIS A 264 -20.42 -9.27 -6.68
CA HIS A 264 -20.82 -9.56 -8.06
C HIS A 264 -21.86 -10.68 -8.16
N LYS A 265 -22.95 -10.40 -8.90
CA LYS A 265 -23.74 -11.41 -9.60
C LYS A 265 -23.59 -11.12 -11.09
N MET A 266 -22.47 -11.55 -11.68
CA MET A 266 -22.23 -11.33 -13.10
C MET A 266 -23.32 -12.02 -13.95
N PRO A 267 -24.08 -11.29 -14.78
CA PRO A 267 -25.05 -11.92 -15.66
C PRO A 267 -24.35 -12.61 -16.84
N GLU A 268 -24.82 -13.80 -17.22
CA GLU A 268 -24.30 -14.57 -18.36
C GLU A 268 -24.47 -13.84 -19.71
N ARG A 269 -25.32 -12.81 -19.79
CA ARG A 269 -25.60 -12.02 -21.00
C ARG A 269 -25.48 -10.51 -20.74
N CYS A 270 -24.92 -9.79 -21.71
CA CYS A 270 -24.95 -8.32 -21.71
C CYS A 270 -26.39 -7.80 -21.88
N ASN A 271 -26.93 -7.13 -20.87
CA ASN A 271 -28.11 -6.29 -21.07
C ASN A 271 -27.67 -4.93 -21.61
N SER A 272 -27.97 -4.64 -22.87
CA SER A 272 -27.62 -3.35 -23.50
C SER A 272 -28.48 -2.18 -23.01
N ARG A 273 -29.54 -2.46 -22.23
CA ARG A 273 -30.45 -1.46 -21.68
C ARG A 273 -30.04 -1.17 -20.23
N LEU A 274 -29.88 0.11 -19.90
CA LEU A 274 -29.66 0.67 -18.54
C LEU A 274 -30.87 0.42 -17.63
N ARG A 275 -31.36 -0.81 -17.49
CA ARG A 275 -32.46 -1.11 -16.55
C ARG A 275 -31.93 -1.36 -15.14
N ASP A 276 -30.83 -2.09 -15.04
CA ASP A 276 -30.18 -2.35 -13.76
C ASP A 276 -28.97 -1.42 -13.64
N SER A 277 -29.16 -0.32 -12.92
CA SER A 277 -28.08 0.61 -12.56
C SER A 277 -27.41 0.24 -11.24
N SER A 278 -27.62 -0.99 -10.78
CA SER A 278 -27.10 -1.48 -9.51
C SER A 278 -25.57 -1.55 -9.50
N PRO A 279 -24.95 -1.33 -8.34
CA PRO A 279 -23.52 -1.56 -8.13
C PRO A 279 -23.16 -3.05 -8.34
N PRO A 280 -21.88 -3.35 -8.62
CA PRO A 280 -20.76 -2.43 -8.71
C PRO A 280 -20.66 -1.72 -10.08
N TRP A 281 -20.01 -0.56 -10.11
CA TRP A 281 -19.76 0.24 -11.33
C TRP A 281 -18.26 0.30 -11.64
N LEU A 282 -17.93 0.40 -12.92
CA LEU A 282 -16.62 0.87 -13.36
C LEU A 282 -16.68 2.39 -13.53
N LEU A 283 -15.95 3.11 -12.68
CA LEU A 283 -15.76 4.55 -12.76
C LEU A 283 -14.59 4.84 -13.69
N PHE A 284 -14.86 5.49 -14.82
CA PHE A 284 -13.84 5.88 -15.77
C PHE A 284 -13.53 7.36 -15.68
N ILE A 285 -12.25 7.70 -15.70
CA ILE A 285 -11.75 9.08 -15.69
C ILE A 285 -10.78 9.27 -16.86
N ALA A 286 -11.09 10.24 -17.71
CA ALA A 286 -10.23 10.63 -18.82
C ALA A 286 -9.26 11.75 -18.41
N GLU A 287 -8.11 11.83 -19.06
CA GLU A 287 -7.11 12.88 -18.82
C GLU A 287 -7.70 14.30 -18.97
N SER A 288 -8.75 14.47 -19.78
CA SER A 288 -9.41 15.76 -20.05
C SER A 288 -10.37 16.23 -18.94
N GLY A 289 -10.46 15.53 -17.81
CA GLY A 289 -11.37 15.89 -16.72
C GLY A 289 -12.81 15.43 -16.90
N ILE A 290 -13.08 14.54 -17.85
CA ILE A 290 -14.41 13.97 -18.11
C ILE A 290 -14.46 12.54 -17.57
N GLY A 291 -15.55 12.17 -16.91
CA GLY A 291 -15.72 10.82 -16.38
C GLY A 291 -17.16 10.36 -16.34
N LYS A 292 -17.35 9.07 -16.01
CA LYS A 292 -18.67 8.45 -15.90
C LYS A 292 -18.59 7.14 -15.12
N ARG A 293 -19.72 6.76 -14.53
CA ARG A 293 -19.94 5.42 -13.99
C ARG A 293 -20.62 4.56 -15.04
N VAL A 294 -20.15 3.33 -15.22
CA VAL A 294 -20.79 2.34 -16.09
C VAL A 294 -21.04 1.09 -15.27
N PRO A 295 -22.29 0.57 -15.22
CA PRO A 295 -22.58 -0.62 -14.43
C PRO A 295 -21.84 -1.84 -14.98
N LEU A 296 -21.43 -2.73 -14.07
CA LEU A 296 -20.64 -3.91 -14.41
C LEU A 296 -21.37 -4.82 -15.40
N ASN A 297 -22.70 -4.93 -15.28
CA ASN A 297 -23.57 -5.70 -16.19
C ASN A 297 -23.51 -5.26 -17.67
N ALA A 298 -22.99 -4.06 -17.95
CA ALA A 298 -22.78 -3.58 -19.31
C ALA A 298 -21.60 -4.30 -19.99
N PHE A 299 -20.76 -5.00 -19.23
CA PHE A 299 -19.59 -5.74 -19.67
C PHE A 299 -19.86 -7.25 -19.53
N ARG A 300 -19.72 -7.99 -20.64
CA ARG A 300 -19.63 -9.46 -20.57
C ARG A 300 -18.20 -9.87 -20.27
N GLN A 301 -18.05 -11.04 -19.68
CA GLN A 301 -16.75 -11.66 -19.52
C GLN A 301 -16.07 -11.83 -20.88
N SER A 302 -14.79 -11.47 -20.94
CA SER A 302 -13.97 -11.54 -22.15
C SER A 302 -12.67 -12.26 -21.83
N ASN A 303 -12.27 -13.20 -22.69
CA ASN A 303 -11.02 -13.93 -22.51
C ASN A 303 -9.82 -12.98 -22.46
N PHE A 304 -8.79 -13.36 -21.70
CA PHE A 304 -7.48 -12.73 -21.80
C PHE A 304 -6.88 -12.90 -23.19
N ASN A 305 -5.87 -12.10 -23.53
CA ASN A 305 -5.27 -12.04 -24.88
C ASN A 305 -6.31 -11.69 -25.97
N ALA A 306 -7.37 -10.97 -25.61
CA ALA A 306 -8.35 -10.39 -26.53
C ALA A 306 -8.18 -8.86 -26.58
N VAL A 307 -8.82 -8.19 -27.55
CA VAL A 307 -8.80 -6.72 -27.64
C VAL A 307 -9.70 -6.05 -26.59
N GLY A 308 -10.65 -6.80 -26.01
CA GLY A 308 -11.63 -6.26 -25.06
C GLY A 308 -12.78 -5.49 -25.71
N LEU A 309 -13.77 -5.16 -24.88
CA LEU A 309 -14.96 -4.40 -25.26
C LEU A 309 -14.68 -2.90 -25.18
N GLN A 310 -15.35 -2.08 -25.99
CA GLN A 310 -15.31 -0.64 -25.78
C GLN A 310 -16.03 -0.31 -24.46
N GLY A 311 -15.29 0.19 -23.47
CA GLY A 311 -15.81 0.67 -22.18
C GLY A 311 -16.07 2.18 -22.17
N TYR A 312 -15.20 2.94 -22.82
CA TYR A 312 -15.33 4.40 -22.93
C TYR A 312 -15.00 4.86 -24.34
N LYS A 313 -15.92 5.54 -25.03
CA LYS A 313 -15.64 6.14 -26.35
C LYS A 313 -14.92 7.48 -26.18
N LEU A 314 -13.59 7.43 -26.15
CA LEU A 314 -12.74 8.61 -26.07
C LEU A 314 -12.54 9.26 -27.46
N PRO A 315 -12.39 10.60 -27.52
CA PRO A 315 -11.80 11.28 -28.67
C PRO A 315 -10.38 10.76 -28.99
N ALA A 316 -9.91 10.96 -30.23
CA ALA A 316 -8.59 10.47 -30.66
C ALA A 316 -7.42 10.99 -29.81
N ASP A 317 -7.52 12.23 -29.34
CA ASP A 317 -6.45 12.92 -28.59
C ASP A 317 -6.53 12.70 -27.07
N CYS A 318 -7.52 11.92 -26.61
CA CYS A 318 -7.79 11.73 -25.18
C CYS A 318 -7.53 10.28 -24.77
N ARG A 319 -6.96 10.11 -23.57
CA ARG A 319 -6.65 8.81 -22.97
C ARG A 319 -7.36 8.68 -21.62
N LEU A 320 -7.56 7.45 -21.17
CA LEU A 320 -7.98 7.16 -19.80
C LEU A 320 -6.81 7.42 -18.85
N ALA A 321 -7.08 8.23 -17.82
CA ALA A 321 -6.16 8.47 -16.73
C ALA A 321 -6.26 7.36 -15.67
N ALA A 322 -7.49 6.95 -15.32
CA ALA A 322 -7.73 5.92 -14.33
C ALA A 322 -9.10 5.24 -14.55
N VAL A 323 -9.21 4.01 -14.05
CA VAL A 323 -10.47 3.29 -13.90
C VAL A 323 -10.48 2.63 -12.53
N PHE A 324 -11.58 2.77 -11.80
CA PHE A 324 -11.79 2.16 -10.49
C PHE A 324 -13.06 1.33 -10.49
N VAL A 325 -13.07 0.27 -9.70
CA VAL A 325 -14.31 -0.42 -9.31
C VAL A 325 -14.89 0.36 -8.14
N ALA A 326 -16.13 0.81 -8.29
CA ALA A 326 -16.82 1.66 -7.33
C ALA A 326 -18.17 1.05 -6.93
N GLY A 327 -18.66 1.40 -5.74
CA GLY A 327 -19.87 0.85 -5.15
C GLY A 327 -19.66 -0.51 -4.49
N LEU A 328 -18.47 -0.76 -3.94
CA LEU A 328 -18.17 -1.94 -3.12
C LEU A 328 -18.59 -1.71 -1.67
N SER A 329 -18.48 -0.48 -1.18
CA SER A 329 -19.00 -0.07 0.12
C SER A 329 -20.37 0.58 -0.07
N LEU A 330 -21.42 -0.22 0.09
CA LEU A 330 -22.82 0.24 0.11
C LEU A 330 -23.25 0.37 1.57
N THR A 331 -23.80 1.52 1.94
CA THR A 331 -24.46 1.71 3.23
C THR A 331 -25.78 0.94 3.26
N GLU A 332 -26.37 0.77 4.45
CA GLU A 332 -27.68 0.14 4.63
C GLU A 332 -28.80 0.82 3.82
N ASP A 333 -28.62 2.11 3.48
CA ASP A 333 -29.50 2.89 2.60
C ASP A 333 -29.30 2.60 1.08
N GLY A 334 -28.37 1.72 0.71
CA GLY A 334 -27.99 1.43 -0.67
C GLY A 334 -27.17 2.53 -1.35
N GLU A 335 -26.67 3.51 -0.60
CA GLU A 335 -25.81 4.59 -1.11
C GLU A 335 -24.33 4.22 -0.99
N SER A 336 -23.52 4.64 -1.97
CA SER A 336 -22.07 4.54 -1.88
C SER A 336 -21.49 5.87 -1.37
N ASP A 337 -20.80 5.81 -0.22
CA ASP A 337 -20.09 6.95 0.37
C ASP A 337 -18.65 7.11 -0.15
N GLU A 338 -18.28 6.31 -1.15
CA GLU A 338 -17.00 6.41 -1.83
C GLU A 338 -16.84 7.79 -2.49
N GLN A 339 -15.62 8.29 -2.49
CA GLN A 339 -15.26 9.58 -3.06
C GLN A 339 -14.04 9.43 -3.93
N VAL A 340 -14.05 10.12 -5.07
CA VAL A 340 -12.91 10.17 -5.96
C VAL A 340 -12.19 11.50 -5.81
N VAL A 341 -10.88 11.42 -5.67
CA VAL A 341 -9.98 12.58 -5.64
C VAL A 341 -9.28 12.65 -6.98
N LEU A 342 -9.33 13.82 -7.61
CA LEU A 342 -8.70 14.12 -8.89
C LEU A 342 -7.62 15.18 -8.66
N VAL A 343 -6.45 14.98 -9.23
CA VAL A 343 -5.34 15.94 -9.18
C VAL A 343 -4.96 16.33 -10.59
N SER A 344 -4.99 17.62 -10.91
CA SER A 344 -4.49 18.13 -12.19
C SER A 344 -2.97 18.29 -12.17
N GLN A 345 -2.36 18.34 -13.36
CA GLN A 345 -0.95 18.71 -13.51
C GLN A 345 -0.59 20.10 -12.96
N SER A 346 -1.58 21.00 -12.84
CA SER A 346 -1.43 22.31 -12.22
C SER A 346 -1.47 22.26 -10.68
N GLY A 347 -1.67 21.09 -10.07
CA GLY A 347 -1.76 20.91 -8.62
C GLY A 347 -3.15 21.24 -8.03
N THR A 348 -4.16 21.47 -8.86
CA THR A 348 -5.54 21.64 -8.39
C THR A 348 -6.12 20.29 -7.99
N VAL A 349 -6.68 20.20 -6.80
CA VAL A 349 -7.30 18.98 -6.27
C VAL A 349 -8.81 19.15 -6.23
N ASN A 350 -9.54 18.17 -6.77
CA ASN A 350 -11.01 18.13 -6.70
C ASN A 350 -11.48 16.81 -6.08
N ARG A 351 -12.42 16.88 -5.14
CA ARG A 351 -12.97 15.71 -4.44
C ARG A 351 -14.46 15.63 -4.71
N ILE A 352 -14.90 14.52 -5.29
CA ILE A 352 -16.26 14.34 -5.79
C ILE A 352 -16.80 13.03 -5.22
N LYS A 353 -18.04 13.03 -4.70
CA LYS A 353 -18.67 11.78 -4.28
C LYS A 353 -18.99 10.93 -5.50
N VAL A 354 -18.73 9.63 -5.43
CA VAL A 354 -18.99 8.69 -6.53
C VAL A 354 -20.46 8.76 -6.95
N LYS A 355 -21.39 8.94 -5.99
CA LYS A 355 -22.83 9.05 -6.26
C LYS A 355 -23.23 10.26 -7.12
N ASP A 356 -22.46 11.35 -7.09
CA ASP A 356 -22.75 12.57 -7.86
C ASP A 356 -22.34 12.42 -9.34
N ILE A 357 -21.51 11.42 -9.66
CA ILE A 357 -21.05 11.16 -11.03
C ILE A 357 -22.15 10.42 -11.80
N SER A 358 -22.55 10.89 -12.97
CA SER A 358 -23.65 10.25 -13.71
C SER A 358 -23.34 8.81 -14.15
N ILE A 359 -24.32 7.91 -13.97
CA ILE A 359 -24.32 6.56 -14.54
C ILE A 359 -24.72 6.66 -16.01
N GLN A 360 -23.89 6.12 -16.90
CA GLN A 360 -24.12 6.20 -18.34
C GLN A 360 -23.71 4.92 -19.07
N SER A 361 -24.13 4.81 -20.33
CA SER A 361 -23.76 3.68 -21.18
C SER A 361 -22.27 3.72 -21.61
N ARG A 362 -21.73 2.57 -22.00
CA ARG A 362 -20.33 2.46 -22.50
C ARG A 362 -20.00 3.42 -23.65
N ARG A 363 -20.98 3.72 -24.51
CA ARG A 363 -20.79 4.57 -25.71
C ARG A 363 -20.92 6.07 -25.45
N SER A 364 -21.38 6.48 -24.27
CA SER A 364 -21.50 7.91 -23.93
C SER A 364 -20.14 8.58 -23.74
N ARG A 365 -20.11 9.91 -23.79
CA ARG A 365 -18.91 10.71 -23.55
C ARG A 365 -18.60 10.94 -22.06
N GLY A 366 -19.58 10.83 -21.16
CA GLY A 366 -19.40 11.19 -19.75
C GLY A 366 -19.77 12.63 -19.43
N VAL A 367 -19.54 13.02 -18.19
CA VAL A 367 -19.78 14.36 -17.63
C VAL A 367 -18.46 14.99 -17.18
N ILE A 368 -18.42 16.32 -17.13
CA ILE A 368 -17.24 17.04 -16.65
C ILE A 368 -17.14 16.85 -15.14
N LEU A 369 -16.05 16.24 -14.69
CA LEU A 369 -15.70 16.10 -13.29
C LEU A 369 -14.83 17.27 -12.83
N MET A 370 -13.90 17.70 -13.68
CA MET A 370 -12.98 18.80 -13.40
C MET A 370 -12.79 19.64 -14.65
N ARG A 371 -12.98 20.96 -14.53
CA ARG A 371 -12.60 21.90 -15.59
C ARG A 371 -11.12 22.18 -15.44
N LEU A 372 -10.35 21.88 -16.49
CA LEU A 372 -8.92 22.10 -16.53
C LEU A 372 -8.66 23.41 -17.29
N GLU A 373 -7.78 24.26 -16.77
CA GLU A 373 -7.32 25.44 -17.48
C GLU A 373 -6.38 25.02 -18.63
N HIS A 374 -6.52 25.67 -19.79
CA HIS A 374 -5.63 25.64 -20.97
C HIS A 374 -4.75 24.38 -21.13
N ALA A 375 -5.23 23.38 -21.89
CA ALA A 375 -4.53 22.13 -22.23
C ALA A 375 -4.05 21.28 -21.03
N GLY A 376 -4.44 21.60 -19.80
CA GLY A 376 -4.14 20.80 -18.61
C GLY A 376 -4.72 19.39 -18.68
N LYS A 377 -4.04 18.44 -18.03
CA LYS A 377 -4.48 17.06 -17.86
C LYS A 377 -4.64 16.68 -16.40
N ILE A 378 -5.47 15.68 -16.13
CA ILE A 378 -5.44 14.95 -14.86
C ILE A 378 -4.11 14.20 -14.77
N GLN A 379 -3.37 14.43 -13.70
CA GLN A 379 -2.11 13.76 -13.38
C GLN A 379 -2.37 12.44 -12.64
N SER A 380 -3.22 12.48 -11.62
CA SER A 380 -3.56 11.31 -10.82
C SER A 380 -5.02 11.35 -10.37
N ALA A 381 -5.53 10.17 -10.07
CA ALA A 381 -6.83 9.98 -9.45
C ALA A 381 -6.72 8.86 -8.42
N SER A 382 -7.46 8.99 -7.32
CA SER A 382 -7.54 7.96 -6.28
C SER A 382 -9.00 7.80 -5.83
N LEU A 383 -9.42 6.56 -5.58
CA LEU A 383 -10.71 6.23 -4.99
C LEU A 383 -10.53 6.04 -3.49
N ILE A 384 -11.33 6.74 -2.68
CA ILE A 384 -11.31 6.65 -1.22
C ILE A 384 -12.67 6.11 -0.79
N SER A 385 -12.69 4.96 -0.11
CA SER A 385 -13.87 4.52 0.62
C SER A 385 -13.94 5.22 1.97
N ALA A 386 -15.13 5.68 2.35
CA ALA A 386 -15.37 6.17 3.70
C ALA A 386 -15.80 4.97 4.55
N ALA A 387 -14.89 4.31 5.27
CA ALA A 387 -15.27 3.26 6.22
C ALA A 387 -14.26 3.08 7.36
N ALA A 388 -14.71 3.41 8.57
CA ALA A 388 -14.46 2.79 9.89
C ALA A 388 -15.20 3.68 10.92
N ALA A 389 -16.03 3.26 11.87
CA ALA A 389 -16.68 2.01 12.25
C ALA A 389 -17.88 2.43 13.14
N GLU A 390 -19.01 1.73 13.12
CA GLU A 390 -20.03 1.83 14.18
C GLU A 390 -20.02 0.52 14.96
N VAL A 391 -19.38 0.53 16.13
CA VAL A 391 -19.75 -0.36 17.23
C VAL A 391 -20.74 0.43 18.05
N THR A 392 -22.02 0.15 17.86
CA THR A 392 -23.07 0.53 18.80
C THR A 392 -22.85 -0.25 20.10
N GLU A 393 -22.35 0.42 21.13
CA GLU A 393 -22.56 -0.01 22.51
C GLU A 393 -23.87 0.65 22.99
N ASP A 394 -24.87 -0.21 23.27
CA ASP A 394 -26.00 0.10 24.14
C ASP A 394 -25.59 0.00 25.61
#